data_AF-A0A1G2SZZ2-F1
#
_entry.id   AF-A0A1G2SZZ2-F1
#
_cell.length_a   1.000
_cell.length_b   1.000
_cell.length_c   1.000
_cell.angle_alpha   90.00
_cell.angle_beta   90.00
_cell.angle_gamma   90.00
#
_symmetry.space_group_name_H-M   'P 1'
#
loop_
_entity.id
_entity.type
_entity.pdbx_description
1 polymer ?
#
loop_
_entity_poly.entity_id
_entity_poly.type
_entity_poly.pdbx_seq_one_letter_code
_entity_poly.pdbx_strand_id
1 'polypeptide(L)'
;MDSLLGYEYLVGGIILAVIWLTFIFIRRDLLKVMLWSSFGYFGLFIVGLIILPILNNFIPADRAFNPGYWNPNSLWDLNKITGGAGLEDGFFMFFVGGIAAAAYEIFFRQKVREPKKHGYRLHALKVGIIAAAVFGLIIKINLIWPLIIFGFVTALAEVKERHDLWAHAVWGGIVFFVIYLVAFEAFNLIYPLFISNTYNLSNLSGLLFLGFPIEELLYALSFGMMWAPIYEYVTGARDTKIPLN
;
A
#
# COMPACT_ATOMS: atom_id res chain seq x y z
N MET A 1 31.14 5.77 -3.30
CA MET A 1 30.61 6.07 -1.95
C MET A 1 29.70 4.92 -1.62
N ASP A 2 30.24 3.94 -0.90
CA ASP A 2 29.43 2.88 -0.30
C ASP A 2 28.32 3.53 0.53
N SER A 3 27.11 3.00 0.45
CA SER A 3 25.96 3.53 1.18
C SER A 3 26.31 3.57 2.67
N LEU A 4 26.48 4.77 3.20
CA LEU A 4 27.05 5.00 4.52
C LEU A 4 26.18 4.47 5.66
N LEU A 5 24.97 4.01 5.39
CA LEU A 5 23.98 3.62 6.40
C LEU A 5 23.01 2.66 5.72
N GLY A 6 23.12 1.34 5.93
CA GLY A 6 22.16 0.32 5.47
C GLY A 6 20.78 0.43 6.14
N TYR A 7 20.28 1.65 6.27
CA TYR A 7 19.09 2.10 6.98
C TYR A 7 18.24 3.01 6.08
N GLU A 8 18.48 3.05 4.77
CA GLU A 8 17.74 3.91 3.84
C GLU A 8 16.25 3.59 3.91
N TYR A 9 15.90 2.30 3.92
CA TYR A 9 14.50 1.89 3.99
C TYR A 9 13.80 2.36 5.29
N LEU A 10 14.52 2.38 6.41
CA LEU A 10 14.03 2.91 7.68
C LEU A 10 13.73 4.41 7.60
N VAL A 11 14.54 5.18 6.88
CA VAL A 11 14.30 6.61 6.67
C VAL A 11 13.02 6.85 5.86
N GLY A 12 12.76 6.01 4.84
CA GLY A 12 11.47 6.00 4.14
C GLY A 12 10.29 5.77 5.11
N GLY A 13 10.43 4.81 6.03
CA GLY A 13 9.46 4.57 7.09
C GLY A 13 9.23 5.78 8.01
N ILE A 14 10.29 6.53 8.36
CA ILE A 14 10.18 7.75 9.18
C ILE A 14 9.42 8.86 8.44
N ILE A 15 9.65 9.05 7.13
CA ILE A 15 8.91 10.04 6.33
C ILE A 15 7.41 9.73 6.39
N LEU A 16 7.04 8.46 6.21
CA LEU A 16 5.65 8.01 6.32
C LEU A 16 5.10 8.19 7.74
N ALA A 17 5.89 7.92 8.78
CA ALA A 17 5.50 8.15 10.17
C ALA A 17 5.15 9.62 10.44
N VAL A 18 5.94 10.56 9.91
CA VAL A 18 5.68 12.00 10.04
C VAL A 18 4.36 12.39 9.37
N ILE A 19 4.09 11.88 8.16
CA ILE A 19 2.83 12.13 7.45
C ILE A 19 1.65 11.57 8.26
N TRP A 20 1.76 10.33 8.73
CA TRP A 20 0.74 9.67 9.53
C TRP A 20 0.44 10.44 10.84
N LEU A 21 1.47 10.88 11.56
CA LEU A 21 1.32 11.68 12.77
C LEU A 21 0.69 13.05 12.48
N THR A 22 1.04 13.66 11.34
CA THR A 22 0.45 14.92 10.89
C THR A 22 -1.06 14.78 10.63
N PHE A 23 -1.47 13.68 10.02
CA PHE A 23 -2.88 13.36 9.78
C PHE A 23 -3.67 13.26 11.09
N ILE A 24 -3.14 12.55 12.08
CA ILE A 24 -3.74 12.45 13.43
C ILE A 24 -3.78 13.81 14.13
N PHE A 25 -2.72 14.60 14.00
CA PHE A 25 -2.68 15.94 14.60
C PHE A 25 -3.78 16.85 14.03
N ILE A 26 -4.00 16.82 12.71
CA ILE A 26 -5.00 17.65 12.01
C ILE A 26 -6.43 17.11 12.22
N ARG A 27 -6.61 15.78 12.21
CA ARG A 27 -7.92 15.11 12.27
C ARG A 27 -7.93 13.99 13.32
N ARG A 28 -7.92 14.37 14.60
CA ARG A 28 -8.00 13.43 15.72
C ARG A 28 -9.26 12.54 15.69
N ASP A 29 -10.33 12.99 15.07
CA ASP A 29 -11.56 12.21 14.89
C ASP A 29 -11.35 10.97 13.99
N LEU A 30 -10.32 10.96 13.14
CA LEU A 30 -9.98 9.83 12.27
C LEU A 30 -9.07 8.80 12.95
N LEU A 31 -8.64 9.00 14.20
CA LEU A 31 -7.68 8.12 14.88
C LEU A 31 -8.12 6.65 14.89
N LYS A 32 -9.41 6.39 15.13
CA LYS A 32 -9.96 5.03 15.13
C LYS A 32 -9.87 4.38 13.75
N VAL A 33 -10.19 5.12 12.70
CA VAL A 33 -10.11 4.66 11.30
C VAL A 33 -8.66 4.39 10.92
N MET A 34 -7.77 5.34 11.18
CA MET A 34 -6.35 5.22 10.89
C MET A 34 -5.72 4.04 11.62
N LEU A 35 -5.96 3.86 12.93
CA LEU A 35 -5.42 2.72 13.66
C LEU A 35 -5.99 1.39 13.17
N TRP A 36 -7.30 1.32 12.90
CA TRP A 36 -7.92 0.12 12.34
C TRP A 36 -7.27 -0.27 11.01
N SER A 37 -7.08 0.67 10.11
CA SER A 37 -6.48 0.43 8.79
C SER A 37 -4.97 0.17 8.87
N SER A 38 -4.26 0.83 9.79
CA SER A 38 -2.83 0.62 10.02
C SER A 38 -2.56 -0.80 10.54
N PHE A 39 -3.29 -1.22 11.58
CA PHE A 39 -3.16 -2.58 12.13
C PHE A 39 -3.76 -3.63 11.20
N GLY A 40 -4.80 -3.30 10.43
CA GLY A 40 -5.34 -4.17 9.40
C GLY A 40 -4.32 -4.49 8.33
N TYR A 41 -3.63 -3.47 7.80
CA TYR A 41 -2.61 -3.68 6.77
C TYR A 41 -1.35 -4.35 7.34
N PHE A 42 -0.90 -3.93 8.53
CA PHE A 42 0.16 -4.61 9.27
C PHE A 42 -0.18 -6.07 9.59
N GLY A 43 -1.46 -6.41 9.84
CA GLY A 43 -1.87 -7.80 10.02
C GLY A 43 -1.62 -8.66 8.77
N LEU A 44 -1.76 -8.08 7.57
CA LEU A 44 -1.43 -8.76 6.32
C LEU A 44 0.08 -9.00 6.18
N PHE A 45 0.93 -8.11 6.72
CA PHE A 45 2.37 -8.35 6.81
C PHE A 45 2.68 -9.63 7.59
N ILE A 46 2.04 -9.82 8.75
CA ILE A 46 2.24 -11.00 9.60
C ILE A 46 1.83 -12.29 8.86
N VAL A 47 0.73 -12.23 8.10
CA VAL A 47 0.32 -13.35 7.25
C VAL A 47 1.35 -13.58 6.13
N GLY A 48 1.86 -12.51 5.53
CA GLY A 48 2.93 -12.55 4.53
C GLY A 48 4.21 -13.20 5.02
N LEU A 49 4.60 -12.98 6.29
CA LEU A 49 5.78 -13.64 6.90
C LEU A 49 5.69 -15.17 6.87
N ILE A 50 4.48 -15.74 6.89
CA ILE A 50 4.25 -17.19 6.84
C ILE A 50 4.08 -17.64 5.39
N ILE A 51 3.32 -16.89 4.59
CA ILE A 51 2.95 -17.29 3.24
C ILE A 51 4.10 -17.10 2.24
N LEU A 52 4.85 -15.99 2.30
CA LEU A 52 5.90 -15.70 1.33
C LEU A 52 7.01 -16.76 1.29
N PRO A 53 7.55 -17.26 2.42
CA PRO A 53 8.53 -18.35 2.38
C PRO A 53 7.97 -19.63 1.74
N ILE A 54 6.68 -19.93 1.96
CA ILE A 54 6.02 -21.08 1.34
C ILE A 54 5.90 -20.88 -0.17
N LEU A 55 5.42 -19.72 -0.60
CA LEU A 55 5.26 -19.38 -2.03
C LEU A 55 6.60 -19.32 -2.75
N ASN A 56 7.66 -18.85 -2.11
CA ASN A 56 9.01 -18.78 -2.69
C ASN A 56 9.58 -20.17 -3.05
N ASN A 57 9.07 -21.27 -2.46
CA ASN A 57 9.43 -22.62 -2.90
C ASN A 57 8.82 -23.00 -4.27
N PHE A 58 7.78 -22.29 -4.71
CA PHE A 58 7.06 -22.57 -5.96
C PHE A 58 7.23 -21.46 -7.01
N ILE A 59 7.73 -20.29 -6.62
CA ILE A 59 7.93 -19.14 -7.50
C ILE A 59 9.44 -18.97 -7.78
N PRO A 60 9.86 -18.94 -9.06
CA PRO A 60 11.24 -18.63 -9.43
C PRO A 60 11.75 -17.32 -8.81
N ALA A 61 13.04 -17.27 -8.44
CA ALA A 61 13.63 -16.14 -7.72
C ALA A 61 13.53 -14.79 -8.46
N ASP A 62 13.55 -14.79 -9.79
CA ASP A 62 13.35 -13.61 -10.65
C ASP A 62 11.92 -13.03 -10.59
N ARG A 63 10.95 -13.84 -10.15
CA ARG A 63 9.53 -13.46 -10.02
C ARG A 63 9.09 -13.20 -8.59
N ALA A 64 9.91 -13.61 -7.62
CA ALA A 64 9.66 -13.37 -6.21
C ALA A 64 9.65 -11.87 -5.87
N PHE A 65 9.18 -11.53 -4.68
CA PHE A 65 9.21 -10.16 -4.17
C PHE A 65 10.67 -9.70 -3.96
N ASN A 66 11.40 -10.41 -3.10
CA ASN A 66 12.85 -10.30 -2.94
C ASN A 66 13.52 -11.67 -3.22
N PRO A 67 14.63 -11.73 -4.00
CA PRO A 67 15.35 -10.61 -4.62
C PRO A 67 14.85 -10.29 -6.05
N GLY A 68 13.64 -10.70 -6.40
CA GLY A 68 13.13 -10.63 -7.78
C GLY A 68 13.19 -9.23 -8.36
N TYR A 69 12.22 -8.37 -8.10
CA TYR A 69 12.24 -6.99 -8.59
C TYR A 69 12.71 -5.97 -7.54
N TRP A 70 12.78 -6.36 -6.27
CA TRP A 70 13.02 -5.48 -5.13
C TRP A 70 13.98 -6.13 -4.12
N ASN A 71 15.06 -5.44 -3.75
CA ASN A 71 16.06 -5.95 -2.80
C ASN A 71 16.71 -4.85 -1.93
N PRO A 72 15.98 -4.27 -0.96
CA PRO A 72 16.50 -3.18 -0.14
C PRO A 72 17.45 -3.69 0.93
N ASN A 73 18.38 -2.83 1.35
CA ASN A 73 19.05 -3.03 2.63
C ASN A 73 18.04 -2.82 3.76
N SER A 74 18.04 -3.73 4.73
CA SER A 74 17.13 -3.73 5.88
C SER A 74 17.90 -3.98 7.17
N LEU A 75 17.30 -3.59 8.29
CA LEU A 75 17.81 -3.83 9.63
C LEU A 75 18.10 -5.32 9.81
N TRP A 76 19.36 -5.62 10.12
CA TRP A 76 19.88 -6.98 10.31
C TRP A 76 19.70 -7.90 9.09
N ASP A 77 19.63 -7.32 7.88
CA ASP A 77 19.41 -8.04 6.62
C ASP A 77 18.14 -8.91 6.61
N LEU A 78 17.15 -8.58 7.47
CA LEU A 78 15.94 -9.39 7.63
C LEU A 78 15.17 -9.60 6.31
N ASN A 79 15.11 -8.58 5.45
CA ASN A 79 14.42 -8.71 4.16
C ASN A 79 15.08 -9.77 3.26
N LYS A 80 16.43 -9.85 3.26
CA LYS A 80 17.18 -10.89 2.53
C LYS A 80 16.99 -12.28 3.16
N ILE A 81 16.98 -12.38 4.49
CA ILE A 81 16.83 -13.65 5.22
C ILE A 81 15.42 -14.23 5.05
N THR A 82 14.41 -13.37 5.05
CA THR A 82 12.99 -13.78 4.97
C THR A 82 12.47 -13.87 3.54
N GLY A 83 13.24 -13.38 2.55
CA GLY A 83 12.80 -13.31 1.16
C GLY A 83 11.72 -12.26 0.91
N GLY A 84 11.76 -11.15 1.64
CA GLY A 84 10.88 -10.00 1.39
C GLY A 84 10.15 -9.38 2.58
N ALA A 85 10.48 -9.75 3.82
CA ALA A 85 9.72 -9.33 4.99
C ALA A 85 10.61 -8.88 6.16
N GLY A 86 11.13 -7.67 6.05
CA GLY A 86 11.87 -6.96 7.10
C GLY A 86 10.98 -6.17 8.05
N LEU A 87 11.57 -5.63 9.12
CA LEU A 87 10.85 -4.80 10.10
C LEU A 87 10.28 -3.53 9.45
N GLU A 88 11.04 -2.97 8.52
CA GLU A 88 10.69 -1.78 7.75
C GLU A 88 9.45 -1.99 6.88
N ASP A 89 9.25 -3.19 6.32
CA ASP A 89 8.03 -3.53 5.57
C ASP A 89 6.81 -3.48 6.49
N GLY A 90 6.95 -3.95 7.73
CA GLY A 90 5.94 -3.81 8.77
C GLY A 90 5.59 -2.34 9.07
N PHE A 91 6.60 -1.49 9.26
CA PHE A 91 6.38 -0.06 9.48
C PHE A 91 5.75 0.63 8.27
N PHE A 92 6.23 0.32 7.07
CA PHE A 92 5.65 0.78 5.82
C PHE A 92 4.16 0.44 5.76
N MET A 93 3.80 -0.83 5.94
CA MET A 93 2.41 -1.28 5.90
C MET A 93 1.56 -0.63 6.99
N PHE A 94 2.09 -0.47 8.21
CA PHE A 94 1.37 0.25 9.26
C PHE A 94 1.05 1.70 8.84
N PHE A 95 2.06 2.48 8.46
CA PHE A 95 1.85 3.90 8.16
C PHE A 95 1.06 4.11 6.87
N VAL A 96 1.36 3.39 5.80
CA VAL A 96 0.64 3.46 4.53
C VAL A 96 -0.83 3.09 4.71
N GLY A 97 -1.12 2.04 5.48
CA GLY A 97 -2.49 1.61 5.74
C GLY A 97 -3.34 2.69 6.41
N GLY A 98 -2.78 3.42 7.38
CA GLY A 98 -3.47 4.54 8.02
C GLY A 98 -3.56 5.80 7.15
N ILE A 99 -2.50 6.12 6.39
CA ILE A 99 -2.49 7.30 5.50
C ILE A 99 -3.55 7.14 4.41
N ALA A 100 -3.57 6.00 3.72
CA ALA A 100 -4.51 5.74 2.63
C ALA A 100 -5.97 5.85 3.09
N ALA A 101 -6.29 5.30 4.26
CA ALA A 101 -7.64 5.29 4.82
C ALA A 101 -8.12 6.60 5.45
N ALA A 102 -7.29 7.65 5.48
CA ALA A 102 -7.68 8.97 6.02
C ALA A 102 -7.45 10.11 5.03
N ALA A 103 -6.68 9.87 3.96
CA ALA A 103 -6.31 10.89 2.99
C ALA A 103 -7.55 11.53 2.34
N TYR A 104 -8.55 10.73 1.97
CA TYR A 104 -9.76 11.25 1.35
C TYR A 104 -10.53 12.18 2.31
N GLU A 105 -10.73 11.78 3.56
CA GLU A 105 -11.49 12.53 4.55
C GLU A 105 -10.80 13.83 4.95
N ILE A 106 -9.47 13.83 4.98
CA ILE A 106 -8.66 15.02 5.27
C ILE A 106 -8.82 16.03 4.14
N PHE A 107 -8.58 15.61 2.89
CA PHE A 107 -8.54 16.53 1.75
C PHE A 107 -9.93 16.98 1.30
N PHE A 108 -10.95 16.13 1.44
CA PHE A 108 -12.33 16.45 1.06
C PHE A 108 -13.22 16.84 2.24
N ARG A 109 -12.64 17.00 3.44
CA ARG A 109 -13.33 17.42 4.67
C ARG A 109 -14.57 16.57 4.97
N GLN A 110 -14.41 15.26 4.91
CA GLN A 110 -15.47 14.30 5.24
C GLN A 110 -15.34 13.85 6.70
N LYS A 111 -16.48 13.56 7.33
CA LYS A 111 -16.58 12.85 8.61
C LYS A 111 -17.09 11.44 8.38
N VAL A 112 -16.36 10.47 8.92
CA VAL A 112 -16.78 9.08 8.99
C VAL A 112 -17.81 8.93 10.10
N ARG A 113 -19.02 8.45 9.74
CA ARG A 113 -20.07 8.16 10.71
C ARG A 113 -20.01 6.71 11.14
N GLU A 114 -20.29 6.49 12.43
CA GLU A 114 -20.35 5.15 13.01
C GLU A 114 -21.32 4.24 12.23
N PRO A 115 -20.96 2.96 12.05
CA PRO A 115 -21.73 2.01 11.26
C PRO A 115 -23.10 1.72 11.89
N LYS A 116 -24.17 1.70 11.08
CA LYS A 116 -25.55 1.53 11.58
C LYS A 116 -25.99 0.07 11.81
N LYS A 117 -25.34 -0.93 11.17
CA LYS A 117 -25.34 -2.41 11.40
C LYS A 117 -25.04 -3.13 10.06
N HIS A 118 -24.40 -4.31 10.15
CA HIS A 118 -24.00 -5.24 9.07
C HIS A 118 -23.13 -4.63 7.94
N GLY A 119 -21.81 -4.74 8.09
CA GLY A 119 -20.84 -4.40 7.03
C GLY A 119 -20.70 -5.48 5.95
N TYR A 120 -20.08 -5.11 4.83
CA TYR A 120 -19.86 -5.98 3.67
C TYR A 120 -18.63 -6.84 3.95
N ARG A 121 -18.86 -8.09 4.37
CA ARG A 121 -17.83 -8.96 4.94
C ARG A 121 -16.82 -9.41 3.88
N LEU A 122 -15.74 -8.65 3.72
CA LEU A 122 -14.48 -8.99 3.02
C LEU A 122 -14.65 -9.57 1.61
N HIS A 123 -15.81 -9.43 0.96
CA HIS A 123 -16.10 -10.10 -0.30
C HIS A 123 -15.24 -9.52 -1.43
N ALA A 124 -15.17 -8.20 -1.54
CA ALA A 124 -14.30 -7.54 -2.50
C ALA A 124 -12.84 -8.00 -2.39
N LEU A 125 -12.30 -8.12 -1.16
CA LEU A 125 -10.94 -8.63 -0.94
C LEU A 125 -10.78 -10.08 -1.45
N LYS A 126 -11.78 -10.94 -1.26
CA LYS A 126 -11.75 -12.31 -1.82
C LYS A 126 -11.74 -12.30 -3.34
N VAL A 127 -12.56 -11.44 -3.96
CA VAL A 127 -12.59 -11.28 -5.43
C VAL A 127 -11.23 -10.81 -5.94
N GLY A 128 -10.62 -9.82 -5.29
CA GLY A 128 -9.27 -9.37 -5.59
C GLY A 128 -8.23 -10.48 -5.46
N ILE A 129 -8.24 -11.23 -4.35
CA ILE A 129 -7.29 -12.34 -4.12
C ILE A 129 -7.41 -13.39 -5.23
N ILE A 130 -8.63 -13.78 -5.60
CA ILE A 130 -8.86 -14.74 -6.68
C ILE A 130 -8.34 -14.19 -8.01
N ALA A 131 -8.62 -12.93 -8.32
CA ALA A 131 -8.16 -12.32 -9.56
C ALA A 131 -6.63 -12.24 -9.64
N ALA A 132 -5.97 -11.84 -8.56
CA ALA A 132 -4.51 -11.78 -8.47
C ALA A 132 -3.88 -13.17 -8.59
N ALA A 133 -4.47 -14.19 -7.94
CA ALA A 133 -4.00 -15.57 -8.04
C ALA A 133 -4.14 -16.11 -9.47
N VAL A 134 -5.30 -15.93 -10.11
CA VAL A 134 -5.54 -16.34 -11.50
C VAL A 134 -4.56 -15.63 -12.45
N PHE A 135 -4.39 -14.31 -12.28
CA PHE A 135 -3.46 -13.53 -13.09
C PHE A 135 -2.01 -14.02 -12.92
N GLY A 136 -1.56 -14.21 -11.68
CA GLY A 136 -0.20 -14.68 -11.37
C GLY A 136 0.10 -16.08 -11.93
N LEU A 137 -0.88 -16.98 -11.90
CA LEU A 137 -0.74 -18.34 -12.45
C LEU A 137 -0.64 -18.35 -13.98
N ILE A 138 -1.32 -17.43 -14.67
CA ILE A 138 -1.36 -17.36 -16.14
C ILE A 138 -0.16 -16.58 -16.69
N ILE A 139 0.04 -15.36 -16.21
CA ILE A 139 0.97 -14.40 -16.83
C ILE A 139 2.41 -14.66 -16.39
N LYS A 140 2.63 -15.32 -15.24
CA LYS A 140 3.96 -15.77 -14.76
C LYS A 140 5.02 -14.66 -14.77
N ILE A 141 4.62 -13.44 -14.42
CA ILE A 141 5.50 -12.27 -14.22
C ILE A 141 5.73 -12.03 -12.73
N ASN A 142 6.58 -11.04 -12.42
CA ASN A 142 6.94 -10.71 -11.04
C ASN A 142 5.71 -10.31 -10.19
N LEU A 143 5.85 -10.43 -8.86
CA LEU A 143 4.75 -10.32 -7.91
C LEU A 143 4.09 -8.93 -7.81
N ILE A 144 4.70 -7.85 -8.32
CA ILE A 144 4.08 -6.51 -8.27
C ILE A 144 2.79 -6.46 -9.10
N TRP A 145 2.73 -7.20 -10.21
CA TRP A 145 1.58 -7.17 -11.10
C TRP A 145 0.35 -7.85 -10.51
N PRO A 146 0.43 -9.07 -9.92
CA PRO A 146 -0.65 -9.61 -9.11
C PRO A 146 -1.12 -8.65 -8.00
N LEU A 147 -0.22 -7.90 -7.35
CA LEU A 147 -0.60 -6.90 -6.34
C LEU A 147 -1.37 -5.71 -6.93
N ILE A 148 -0.94 -5.20 -8.09
CA ILE A 148 -1.67 -4.15 -8.83
C ILE A 148 -3.06 -4.63 -9.23
N ILE A 149 -3.17 -5.85 -9.76
CA ILE A 149 -4.45 -6.47 -10.14
C ILE A 149 -5.33 -6.67 -8.92
N PHE A 150 -4.77 -7.12 -7.79
CA PHE A 150 -5.47 -7.22 -6.51
C PHE A 150 -6.10 -5.88 -6.12
N GLY A 151 -5.34 -4.79 -6.16
CA GLY A 151 -5.82 -3.44 -5.81
C GLY A 151 -6.97 -2.99 -6.72
N PHE A 152 -6.77 -2.98 -8.04
CA PHE A 152 -7.80 -2.51 -8.97
C PHE A 152 -9.07 -3.37 -8.93
N VAL A 153 -8.95 -4.69 -8.92
CA VAL A 153 -10.12 -5.58 -8.92
C VAL A 153 -10.88 -5.47 -7.60
N THR A 154 -10.19 -5.35 -6.47
CA THR A 154 -10.85 -5.12 -5.17
C THR A 154 -11.60 -3.80 -5.18
N ALA A 155 -10.96 -2.70 -5.60
CA ALA A 155 -11.63 -1.39 -5.68
C ALA A 155 -12.87 -1.43 -6.58
N LEU A 156 -12.80 -2.13 -7.72
CA LEU A 156 -13.96 -2.31 -8.61
C LEU A 156 -15.09 -3.13 -7.95
N ALA A 157 -14.74 -4.18 -7.20
CA ALA A 157 -15.72 -4.98 -6.47
C ALA A 157 -16.38 -4.18 -5.33
N GLU A 158 -15.60 -3.39 -4.59
CA GLU A 158 -16.11 -2.48 -3.55
C GLU A 158 -17.11 -1.48 -4.15
N VAL A 159 -16.75 -0.81 -5.24
CA VAL A 159 -17.61 0.16 -5.91
C VAL A 159 -18.85 -0.49 -6.53
N LYS A 160 -18.74 -1.73 -7.02
CA LYS A 160 -19.89 -2.48 -7.56
C LYS A 160 -20.91 -2.84 -6.47
N GLU A 161 -20.45 -3.18 -5.27
CA GLU A 161 -21.32 -3.52 -4.14
C GLU A 161 -21.79 -2.31 -3.35
N ARG A 162 -20.97 -1.26 -3.32
CA ARG A 162 -21.20 0.02 -2.67
C ARG A 162 -20.89 1.15 -3.63
N HIS A 163 -21.83 1.39 -4.54
CA HIS A 163 -21.74 2.47 -5.52
C HIS A 163 -21.52 3.84 -4.88
N ASP A 164 -21.93 4.05 -3.63
CA ASP A 164 -21.70 5.32 -2.92
C ASP A 164 -20.21 5.58 -2.60
N LEU A 165 -19.34 4.56 -2.65
CA LEU A 165 -17.90 4.68 -2.41
C LEU A 165 -17.10 5.02 -3.66
N TRP A 166 -17.71 5.17 -4.85
CA TRP A 166 -16.96 5.40 -6.10
C TRP A 166 -16.02 6.62 -6.02
N ALA A 167 -16.50 7.73 -5.46
CA ALA A 167 -15.71 8.96 -5.34
C ALA A 167 -14.60 8.79 -4.31
N HIS A 168 -14.89 8.06 -3.22
CA HIS A 168 -13.91 7.76 -2.19
C HIS A 168 -12.79 6.87 -2.76
N ALA A 169 -13.11 5.82 -3.52
CA ALA A 169 -12.14 4.99 -4.20
C ALA A 169 -11.28 5.80 -5.20
N VAL A 170 -11.90 6.51 -6.14
CA VAL A 170 -11.15 7.22 -7.19
C VAL A 170 -10.31 8.36 -6.63
N TRP A 171 -10.93 9.27 -5.85
CA TRP A 171 -10.21 10.43 -5.33
C TRP A 171 -9.29 10.07 -4.16
N GLY A 172 -9.66 9.10 -3.33
CA GLY A 172 -8.77 8.56 -2.31
C GLY A 172 -7.52 7.93 -2.93
N GLY A 173 -7.69 7.16 -4.01
CA GLY A 173 -6.58 6.63 -4.80
C GLY A 173 -5.68 7.70 -5.39
N ILE A 174 -6.25 8.74 -6.02
CA ILE A 174 -5.47 9.85 -6.59
C ILE A 174 -4.72 10.62 -5.49
N VAL A 175 -5.38 10.95 -4.37
CA VAL A 175 -4.74 11.69 -3.27
C VAL A 175 -3.63 10.86 -2.65
N PHE A 176 -3.87 9.57 -2.38
CA PHE A 176 -2.86 8.67 -1.86
C PHE A 176 -1.68 8.52 -2.83
N PHE A 177 -1.94 8.36 -4.13
CA PHE A 177 -0.91 8.33 -5.16
C PHE A 177 -0.02 9.59 -5.12
N VAL A 178 -0.62 10.78 -5.01
CA VAL A 178 0.14 12.04 -4.92
C VAL A 178 0.95 12.11 -3.62
N ILE A 179 0.38 11.73 -2.48
CA ILE A 179 1.10 11.69 -1.20
C ILE A 179 2.28 10.72 -1.27
N TYR A 180 2.06 9.53 -1.83
CA TYR A 180 3.08 8.51 -2.00
C TYR A 180 4.21 8.99 -2.91
N LEU A 181 3.86 9.58 -4.06
CA LEU A 181 4.84 10.14 -4.99
C LEU A 181 5.67 11.27 -4.34
N VAL A 182 5.04 12.16 -3.58
CA VAL A 182 5.75 13.24 -2.87
C VAL A 182 6.66 12.68 -1.77
N ALA A 183 6.18 11.70 -1.01
CA ALA A 183 6.98 11.05 0.02
C ALA A 183 8.18 10.30 -0.59
N PHE A 184 7.96 9.63 -1.73
CA PHE A 184 9.00 8.88 -2.41
C PHE A 184 10.02 9.78 -3.11
N GLU A 185 9.59 10.92 -3.65
CA GLU A 185 10.49 11.95 -4.17
C GLU A 185 11.31 12.61 -3.06
N ALA A 186 10.68 12.93 -1.92
CA ALA A 186 11.42 13.44 -0.76
C ALA A 186 12.49 12.44 -0.28
N PHE A 187 12.17 11.15 -0.33
CA PHE A 187 13.12 10.08 -0.05
C PHE A 187 14.24 9.99 -1.10
N ASN A 188 13.90 10.06 -2.38
CA ASN A 188 14.86 10.03 -3.50
C ASN A 188 15.84 11.21 -3.47
N LEU A 189 15.41 12.39 -3.02
CA LEU A 189 16.30 13.53 -2.80
C LEU A 189 17.36 13.28 -1.71
N ILE A 190 17.06 12.43 -0.73
CA ILE A 190 18.00 12.03 0.32
C ILE A 190 18.90 10.89 -0.19
N TYR A 191 18.34 9.95 -0.96
CA TYR A 191 19.04 8.75 -1.47
C TYR A 191 18.87 8.57 -2.99
N PRO A 192 19.55 9.39 -3.82
CA PRO A 192 19.31 9.44 -5.27
C PRO A 192 19.73 8.16 -6.02
N LEU A 193 20.54 7.30 -5.41
CA LEU A 193 20.97 6.01 -5.97
C LEU A 193 20.13 4.84 -5.48
N PHE A 194 19.12 5.08 -4.63
CA PHE A 194 18.32 4.01 -4.04
C PHE A 194 17.66 3.16 -5.11
N ILE A 195 16.99 3.79 -6.09
CA ILE A 195 16.25 3.06 -7.13
C ILE A 195 17.18 2.14 -7.92
N SER A 196 18.32 2.67 -8.39
CA SER A 196 19.29 1.89 -9.17
C SER A 196 19.95 0.76 -8.38
N ASN A 197 20.04 0.90 -7.06
CA ASN A 197 20.70 -0.08 -6.20
C ASN A 197 19.73 -1.14 -5.67
N THR A 198 18.43 -0.84 -5.64
CA THR A 198 17.42 -1.66 -4.95
C THR A 198 16.42 -2.30 -5.90
N TYR A 199 16.02 -1.63 -6.99
CA TYR A 199 15.12 -2.22 -7.97
C TYR A 199 15.90 -2.95 -9.05
N ASN A 200 15.49 -4.17 -9.33
CA ASN A 200 15.92 -4.88 -10.53
C ASN A 200 15.00 -4.52 -11.70
N LEU A 201 15.35 -3.46 -12.42
CA LEU A 201 14.53 -2.94 -13.53
C LEU A 201 14.34 -3.94 -14.68
N SER A 202 15.23 -4.93 -14.86
CA SER A 202 15.05 -5.95 -15.90
C SER A 202 13.93 -6.95 -15.58
N ASN A 203 13.56 -7.06 -14.31
CA ASN A 203 12.43 -7.88 -13.87
C ASN A 203 11.11 -7.08 -13.86
N LEU A 204 11.18 -5.77 -14.15
CA LEU A 204 10.05 -4.88 -14.38
C LEU A 204 9.91 -4.56 -15.89
N SER A 205 8.96 -3.70 -16.26
CA SER A 205 8.80 -3.23 -17.65
C SER A 205 9.95 -2.35 -18.13
N GLY A 206 10.76 -1.82 -17.22
CA GLY A 206 11.81 -0.82 -17.50
C GLY A 206 11.28 0.58 -17.79
N LEU A 207 9.96 0.81 -17.73
CA LEU A 207 9.37 2.13 -17.92
C LEU A 207 9.47 2.95 -16.64
N LEU A 208 10.02 4.17 -16.75
CA LEU A 208 10.19 5.08 -15.64
C LEU A 208 9.35 6.34 -15.82
N PHE A 209 8.76 6.84 -14.73
CA PHE A 209 8.14 8.16 -14.64
C PHE A 209 8.76 8.93 -13.47
N LEU A 210 9.34 10.10 -13.74
CA LEU A 210 10.14 10.86 -12.77
C LEU A 210 11.26 10.04 -12.11
N GLY A 211 11.80 9.03 -12.81
CA GLY A 211 12.83 8.13 -12.28
C GLY A 211 12.29 6.91 -11.53
N PHE A 212 10.99 6.83 -11.27
CA PHE A 212 10.36 5.70 -10.57
C PHE A 212 9.80 4.66 -11.54
N PRO A 213 9.89 3.36 -11.22
CA PRO A 213 9.22 2.33 -12.01
C PRO A 213 7.71 2.56 -12.08
N ILE A 214 7.13 2.42 -13.27
CA ILE A 214 5.69 2.63 -13.46
C ILE A 214 4.85 1.67 -12.61
N GLU A 215 5.36 0.45 -12.36
CA GLU A 215 4.69 -0.54 -11.53
C GLU A 215 4.54 -0.08 -10.08
N GLU A 216 5.52 0.64 -9.53
CA GLU A 216 5.45 1.21 -8.19
C GLU A 216 4.34 2.27 -8.10
N LEU A 217 4.23 3.09 -9.15
CA LEU A 217 3.20 4.12 -9.27
C LEU A 217 1.80 3.53 -9.45
N LEU A 218 1.67 2.46 -10.23
CA LEU A 218 0.43 1.70 -10.40
C LEU A 218 0.05 0.98 -9.11
N TYR A 219 1.02 0.44 -8.36
CA TYR A 219 0.78 -0.13 -7.04
C TYR A 219 0.23 0.94 -6.10
N ALA A 220 0.87 2.11 -6.01
CA ALA A 220 0.39 3.20 -5.16
C ALA A 220 -1.05 3.61 -5.50
N LEU A 221 -1.36 3.82 -6.79
CA LEU A 221 -2.71 4.19 -7.22
C LEU A 221 -3.73 3.08 -6.91
N SER A 222 -3.45 1.85 -7.31
CA SER A 222 -4.38 0.72 -7.11
C SER A 222 -4.60 0.39 -5.64
N PHE A 223 -3.55 0.47 -4.82
CA PHE A 223 -3.64 0.32 -3.37
C PHE A 223 -4.49 1.45 -2.77
N GLY A 224 -4.24 2.70 -3.14
CA GLY A 224 -5.04 3.83 -2.64
C GLY A 224 -6.51 3.72 -3.02
N MET A 225 -6.81 3.27 -4.26
CA MET A 225 -8.20 3.09 -4.71
C MET A 225 -8.96 2.03 -3.91
N MET A 226 -8.29 0.94 -3.55
CA MET A 226 -8.85 -0.13 -2.74
C MET A 226 -8.89 0.23 -1.26
N TRP A 227 -7.80 0.78 -0.73
CA TRP A 227 -7.59 0.88 0.71
C TRP A 227 -8.14 2.18 1.30
N ALA A 228 -8.38 3.22 0.51
CA ALA A 228 -9.06 4.41 1.00
C ALA A 228 -10.47 4.10 1.54
N PRO A 229 -11.39 3.50 0.77
CA PRO A 229 -12.75 3.21 1.23
C PRO A 229 -12.90 1.90 2.03
N ILE A 230 -11.81 1.18 2.32
CA ILE A 230 -11.88 -0.18 2.88
C ILE A 230 -12.57 -0.22 4.25
N TYR A 231 -12.35 0.81 5.07
CA TYR A 231 -12.96 0.90 6.40
C TYR A 231 -14.48 1.01 6.26
N GLU A 232 -14.96 1.92 5.41
CA GLU A 232 -16.37 2.13 5.11
C GLU A 232 -17.00 0.87 4.53
N TYR A 233 -16.32 0.21 3.58
CA TYR A 233 -16.79 -1.03 2.97
C TYR A 233 -16.95 -2.14 4.03
N VAL A 234 -15.90 -2.43 4.80
CA VAL A 234 -15.89 -3.54 5.76
C VAL A 234 -16.82 -3.29 6.94
N THR A 235 -16.88 -2.06 7.45
CA THR A 235 -17.67 -1.74 8.65
C THR A 235 -19.11 -1.33 8.33
N GLY A 236 -19.38 -0.87 7.10
CA GLY A 236 -20.63 -0.21 6.75
C GLY A 236 -20.71 1.25 7.19
N ALA A 237 -19.58 1.87 7.57
CA ALA A 237 -19.50 3.30 7.83
C ALA A 237 -19.79 4.13 6.58
N ARG A 238 -20.10 5.41 6.78
CA ARG A 238 -20.43 6.35 5.70
C ARG A 238 -19.81 7.71 5.92
N ASP A 239 -19.38 8.32 4.83
CA ASP A 239 -18.90 9.69 4.80
C ASP A 239 -20.01 10.71 4.75
N THR A 240 -19.79 11.81 5.48
CA THR A 240 -20.62 13.01 5.37
C THR A 240 -19.77 14.26 5.40
N LYS A 241 -20.06 15.22 4.50
CA LYS A 241 -19.32 16.48 4.43
C LYS A 241 -19.44 17.25 5.74
N ILE A 242 -18.32 17.82 6.19
CA ILE A 242 -18.31 18.78 7.29
C ILE A 242 -18.92 20.10 6.78
N PRO A 243 -19.95 20.65 7.45
CA PRO A 243 -20.51 21.95 7.08
C PRO A 243 -19.45 23.04 7.08
N LEU A 244 -19.54 23.98 6.12
CA LEU A 244 -18.83 25.25 6.20
C LEU A 244 -19.56 26.08 7.26
N ASN A 245 -18.94 26.24 8.43
CA ASN A 245 -19.34 27.25 9.40
C ASN A 245 -18.87 28.62 8.93
#